data_AF-A0A9E0SFJ4-F1
#
_entry.id   AF-A0A9E0SFJ4-F1
#
_cell.length_a   1.000
_cell.length_b   1.000
_cell.length_c   1.000
_cell.angle_alpha   90.00
_cell.angle_beta   90.00
_cell.angle_gamma   90.00
#
_symmetry.space_group_name_H-M   'P 1'
#
loop_
_entity.id
_entity.type
_entity.pdbx_description
1 polymer ?
#
loop_
_entity_poly.entity_id
_entity_poly.type
_entity_poly.pdbx_seq_one_letter_code
_entity_poly.pdbx_strand_id
1 'polypeptide(L)' 'MIETEETLLRRLSGLTILLWSLVLGAAGIVPLLLYIAFGPSDGNPIGLGLLAAFAVPVGAIGACTGLVKMLIERCIGDRG' A
#
# COMPACT_ATOMS: atom_id res chain seq x y z
N MET A 1 17.24 20.28 1.53
CA MET A 1 16.20 19.32 1.95
C MET A 1 15.53 18.62 0.77
N ILE A 2 15.25 19.32 -0.33
CA ILE A 2 14.63 18.75 -1.56
C ILE A 2 15.52 17.69 -2.25
N GLU A 3 16.85 17.86 -2.22
CA GLU A 3 17.80 16.96 -2.91
C GLU A 3 17.83 15.51 -2.37
N THR A 4 17.55 15.34 -1.07
CA THR A 4 17.51 14.03 -0.41
C THR A 4 16.31 13.18 -0.86
N GLU A 5 15.16 13.80 -1.10
CA GLU A 5 13.93 13.12 -1.53
C GLU A 5 14.06 12.60 -2.97
N GLU A 6 14.69 13.38 -3.86
CA GLU A 6 14.97 12.95 -5.24
C GLU A 6 15.87 11.71 -5.27
N THR A 7 16.93 11.64 -4.44
CA THR A 7 17.79 10.45 -4.37
C THR A 7 17.07 9.20 -3.84
N LEU A 8 16.13 9.36 -2.90
CA LEU A 8 15.34 8.24 -2.37
C LEU A 8 14.31 7.76 -3.40
N LEU A 9 13.64 8.68 -4.09
CA LEU A 9 12.77 8.36 -5.21
C LEU A 9 13.56 7.68 -6.34
N ARG A 10 14.82 8.05 -6.58
CA ARG A 10 15.63 7.40 -7.62
C ARG A 10 16.08 5.98 -7.25
N ARG A 11 16.17 5.65 -5.95
CA ARG A 11 16.55 4.31 -5.45
C ARG A 11 15.39 3.33 -5.29
N LEU A 12 14.19 3.83 -4.95
CA LEU A 12 13.03 2.98 -4.72
C LEU A 12 12.28 2.76 -6.04
N SER A 13 12.30 1.56 -6.62
CA SER A 13 11.52 1.30 -7.84
C SER A 13 10.02 1.54 -7.61
N GLY A 14 9.28 1.99 -8.63
CA GLY A 14 7.81 2.09 -8.55
C GLY A 14 7.15 0.78 -8.11
N LEU A 15 7.73 -0.36 -8.51
CA LEU A 15 7.30 -1.70 -8.12
C LEU A 15 7.46 -1.93 -6.61
N THR A 16 8.56 -1.48 -6.01
CA THR A 16 8.79 -1.60 -4.56
C THR A 16 7.75 -0.81 -3.77
N ILE A 17 7.43 0.42 -4.22
CA ILE A 17 6.41 1.26 -3.58
C ILE A 17 5.03 0.58 -3.69
N LEU A 18 4.70 0.06 -4.86
CA LEU A 18 3.45 -0.65 -5.11
C LEU A 18 3.31 -1.89 -4.22
N LEU A 19 4.37 -2.71 -4.13
CA LEU A 19 4.40 -3.91 -3.29
C LEU A 19 4.20 -3.58 -1.81
N TRP A 20 4.95 -2.62 -1.27
CA TRP A 20 4.80 -2.22 0.13
C TRP A 20 3.42 -1.66 0.45
N SER A 21 2.85 -0.89 -0.48
CA SER A 21 1.51 -0.34 -0.32
C SER A 21 0.44 -1.43 -0.33
N LEU A 22 0.60 -2.44 -1.19
CA LEU A 22 -0.28 -3.60 -1.24
C LEU A 22 -0.17 -4.45 0.03
N VAL A 23 1.05 -4.68 0.52
CA VAL A 23 1.31 -5.40 1.78
C VAL A 23 0.69 -4.65 2.94
N LEU A 24 0.81 -3.32 3.00
CA LEU A 24 0.23 -2.50 4.06
C LEU A 24 -1.31 -2.55 4.04
N GLY A 25 -1.92 -2.42 2.86
CA GLY A 25 -3.37 -2.57 2.71
C GLY A 25 -3.84 -3.98 3.11
N ALA A 26 -3.14 -5.02 2.67
CA ALA A 26 -3.44 -6.40 3.05
C ALA A 26 -3.27 -6.62 4.56
N ALA A 27 -2.20 -6.12 5.17
CA ALA A 27 -1.96 -6.24 6.61
C ALA A 27 -3.06 -5.55 7.45
N GLY A 28 -3.73 -4.53 6.92
CA GLY A 28 -4.85 -3.88 7.59
C GLY A 28 -6.20 -4.60 7.43
N ILE A 29 -6.43 -5.28 6.30
CA ILE A 29 -7.71 -5.96 6.01
C ILE A 29 -7.69 -7.42 6.45
N VAL A 30 -6.57 -8.13 6.26
CA VAL A 30 -6.45 -9.58 6.53
C VAL A 30 -6.86 -9.95 7.96
N PRO A 31 -6.47 -9.19 9.01
CA PRO A 31 -6.93 -9.49 10.37
C PRO A 31 -8.45 -9.44 10.51
N LEU A 32 -9.12 -8.46 9.88
CA LEU A 32 -10.58 -8.35 9.88
C LEU A 32 -11.22 -9.53 9.15
N LEU A 33 -10.68 -9.92 7.99
CA LEU A 33 -11.20 -11.07 7.24
C LEU A 33 -11.02 -12.39 7.99
N LEU A 34 -9.86 -12.60 8.62
CA LEU A 34 -9.60 -13.76 9.46
C LEU A 34 -10.57 -13.82 10.65
N TYR A 35 -10.87 -12.67 11.24
CA TYR A 35 -11.85 -12.58 12.31
C TYR A 35 -13.27 -12.89 11.82
N ILE A 36 -13.67 -12.40 10.65
CA ILE A 36 -14.99 -12.72 10.08
C ILE A 36 -15.10 -14.23 9.78
N ALA A 37 -14.01 -14.86 9.33
CA ALA A 37 -13.99 -16.27 8.95
C ALA A 37 -13.89 -17.25 10.14
N PHE A 38 -13.11 -16.91 11.16
CA PHE A 38 -12.76 -17.83 12.25
C PHE A 38 -13.02 -17.27 13.65
N GLY A 39 -13.52 -16.04 13.74
CA GLY A 39 -13.72 -15.34 15.00
C GLY A 39 -14.95 -15.83 15.77
N PRO A 40 -14.99 -15.57 17.09
CA PRO A 40 -16.15 -15.88 17.91
C PRO A 40 -17.38 -15.09 17.45
N SER A 41 -18.55 -15.74 17.41
CA SER A 41 -19.81 -15.09 16.99
C SER A 41 -20.24 -13.92 17.89
N ASP A 42 -19.84 -13.93 19.16
CA ASP A 42 -20.20 -12.90 20.14
C ASP A 42 -19.12 -11.80 20.31
N GLY A 43 -18.03 -11.89 19.56
CA GLY A 43 -16.94 -10.93 19.69
C GLY A 43 -17.17 -9.65 18.88
N ASN A 44 -16.55 -8.55 19.31
CA ASN A 44 -16.68 -7.24 18.67
C ASN A 44 -15.42 -6.84 17.86
N PRO A 45 -15.43 -6.94 16.53
CA PRO A 45 -14.27 -6.61 15.68
C PRO A 45 -14.10 -5.12 15.36
N ILE A 46 -14.68 -4.20 16.14
CA ILE A 46 -14.65 -2.77 15.78
C ILE A 46 -13.23 -2.22 15.61
N GLY A 47 -12.27 -2.69 16.41
CA GLY A 47 -10.86 -2.30 16.27
C GLY A 47 -10.24 -2.77 14.95
N LEU A 48 -10.60 -3.98 14.48
CA LEU A 48 -10.15 -4.50 13.19
C LEU A 48 -10.84 -3.78 12.02
N GLY A 49 -12.11 -3.40 12.20
CA GLY A 49 -12.85 -2.56 11.26
C GLY A 49 -12.19 -1.19 11.09
N LEU A 50 -11.82 -0.54 12.19
CA LEU A 50 -11.10 0.75 12.16
C LEU A 50 -9.71 0.61 11.55
N LEU A 51 -8.98 -0.46 11.88
CA LEU A 51 -7.67 -0.75 11.27
C LEU A 51 -7.79 -0.85 9.75
N ALA A 52 -8.75 -1.62 9.24
CA ALA A 52 -9.01 -1.72 7.82
C ALA A 52 -9.41 -0.35 7.23
N ALA A 53 -10.30 0.39 7.89
CA ALA A 53 -10.77 1.69 7.42
C ALA A 53 -9.65 2.72 7.23
N PHE A 54 -8.57 2.67 8.03
CA PHE A 54 -7.39 3.53 7.84
C PHE A 54 -6.34 2.92 6.92
N ALA A 55 -6.11 1.62 6.98
CA ALA A 55 -5.08 0.96 6.19
C ALA A 55 -5.43 0.87 4.70
N VAL A 56 -6.71 0.67 4.34
CA VAL A 56 -7.14 0.59 2.94
C VAL A 56 -6.87 1.89 2.18
N PRO A 57 -7.31 3.08 2.66
CA PRO A 57 -7.01 4.32 1.96
C PRO A 57 -5.52 4.61 1.84
N VAL A 58 -4.75 4.36 2.91
CA VAL A 58 -3.29 4.59 2.89
C VAL A 58 -2.60 3.66 1.90
N GLY A 59 -2.95 2.37 1.90
CA GLY A 59 -2.46 1.41 0.92
C GLY A 59 -2.87 1.75 -0.51
N ALA A 60 -4.10 2.21 -0.73
CA ALA A 60 -4.58 2.62 -2.04
C ALA A 60 -3.82 3.85 -2.59
N ILE A 61 -3.58 4.86 -1.73
CA ILE A 61 -2.81 6.05 -2.10
C ILE A 61 -1.39 5.64 -2.50
N GLY A 62 -0.72 4.84 -1.66
CA GLY A 62 0.64 4.38 -1.95
C GLY A 62 0.72 3.52 -3.22
N ALA A 63 -0.27 2.66 -3.46
CA ALA A 63 -0.35 1.85 -4.67
C ALA A 63 -0.53 2.72 -5.92
N CYS A 64 -1.41 3.74 -5.86
CA CYS A 64 -1.54 4.72 -6.94
C CYS A 64 -0.22 5.45 -7.22
N THR A 65 0.48 5.90 -6.18
CA THR A 65 1.80 6.55 -6.33
C THR A 65 2.83 5.62 -6.96
N GLY A 66 2.90 4.36 -6.51
CA GLY A 66 3.80 3.35 -7.09
C GLY A 66 3.49 3.06 -8.56
N LEU A 67 2.20 2.98 -8.91
CA LEU A 67 1.74 2.72 -10.27
C LEU A 67 2.06 3.88 -11.22
N VAL A 68 1.79 5.12 -10.80
CA VAL A 68 2.18 6.33 -11.56
C VAL A 68 3.68 6.34 -11.81
N LYS A 69 4.48 6.01 -10.79
CA LYS A 69 5.92 5.97 -10.93
C LYS A 69 6.38 4.88 -11.90
N MET A 70 5.81 3.67 -11.84
CA MET A 70 6.11 2.61 -12.82
C MET A 70 5.76 3.04 -14.24
N LEU A 71 4.64 3.75 -14.44
CA LEU A 71 4.26 4.27 -15.76
C LEU A 71 5.27 5.31 -16.26
N ILE A 72 5.74 6.20 -15.39
CA ILE A 72 6.77 7.18 -15.75
C ILE A 72 8.08 6.48 -16.13
N GLU A 73 8.53 5.52 -15.31
CA GLU A 73 9.73 4.71 -15.59
C GLU A 73 9.62 3.98 -16.93
N ARG A 74 8.43 3.42 -17.25
CA ARG A 74 8.18 2.73 -18.52
C ARG A 74 8.15 3.69 -19.71
N CYS A 75 7.48 4.84 -19.61
CA CYS A 75 7.37 5.82 -20.69
C CYS A 75 8.70 6.51 -21.02
N ILE A 76 9.58 6.69 -20.02
CA ILE A 76 10.90 7.30 -20.20
C ILE A 76 11.92 6.25 -20.67
N GLY A 77 11.82 5.01 -20.17
CA GLY A 77 12.71 3.91 -20.57
C GLY A 77 12.55 3.45 -22.03
N ASP A 78 11.42 3.74 -22.67
CA ASP A 78 11.11 3.36 -24.06
C ASP A 78 11.65 4.36 -25.11
N ARG A 79 12.39 5.40 -24.70
CA ARG A 79 12.97 6.44 -25.57
C ARG A 79 14.49 6.34 -25.77
N GLY A 80 15.14 5.27 -25.30
CA GLY A 80 16.55 4.98 -25.53
C GLY A 80 16.74 3.78 -26.45
#